data_AF-A0A024VMB3-F1
#
_entry.id   AF-A0A024VMB3-F1
#
_cell.length_a   1.000
_cell.length_b   1.000
_cell.length_c   1.000
_cell.angle_alpha   90.00
_cell.angle_beta   90.00
_cell.angle_gamma   90.00
#
_symmetry.space_group_name_H-M   'P 1'
#
loop_
_entity.id
_entity.type
_entity.pdbx_description
1 polymer ?
#
loop_
_entity_poly.entity_id
_entity_poly.type
_entity_poly.pdbx_seq_one_letter_code
_entity_poly.pdbx_strand_id
1 'polypeptide(L)'
;MDEENERERLRIRMSLNDLILILSVCYSVGDIFVQWNEFSKCYKPIQLWLVVSFISIVLYRLSHFLAQYLSNDNDDFIIYRRNNPPYYISFLVLFILFPFFFIWNIIGTIWIYQIIKYTPNCLPRNNHPWFIVLWIVLCYIWILLYLFFIILSIYLEYQSRIYERTITNIQTDDIFSRWTDNIDLMRDYGIFIYRNGLRLKQIENLPFYYIKNISNESKCSICLNDFQIDECVRTLLLCNHTFHKSCIDLWLIRSATCPNCKSPIASQGIFMNI
;
A
#
# COMPACT_ATOMS: atom_id res chain seq x y z
N MET A 1 -18.05 5.13 27.41
CA MET A 1 -17.22 4.26 28.26
C MET A 1 -17.14 2.84 27.68
N ASP A 2 -18.19 2.33 27.04
CA ASP A 2 -18.16 1.00 26.39
C ASP A 2 -17.45 0.99 25.02
N GLU A 3 -17.58 2.04 24.19
CA GLU A 3 -16.89 2.11 22.89
C GLU A 3 -15.36 2.25 23.00
N GLU A 4 -14.87 2.88 24.06
CA GLU A 4 -13.44 3.07 24.30
C GLU A 4 -12.78 1.75 24.73
N ASN A 5 -13.48 0.97 25.57
CA ASN A 5 -13.10 -0.39 25.96
C ASN A 5 -13.16 -1.39 24.80
N GLU A 6 -14.10 -1.23 23.86
CA GLU A 6 -14.19 -2.09 22.66
C GLU A 6 -13.06 -1.79 21.66
N ARG A 7 -12.72 -0.50 21.48
CA ARG A 7 -11.53 -0.07 20.71
C ARG A 7 -10.22 -0.52 21.35
N GLU A 8 -10.15 -0.57 22.68
CA GLU A 8 -8.97 -1.04 23.41
C GLU A 8 -8.81 -2.57 23.36
N ARG A 9 -9.92 -3.34 23.37
CA ARG A 9 -9.91 -4.80 23.13
C ARG A 9 -9.55 -5.19 21.70
N LEU A 10 -9.85 -4.35 20.71
CA LEU A 10 -9.42 -4.55 19.31
C LEU A 10 -7.92 -4.23 19.11
N ARG A 11 -7.35 -3.35 19.94
CA ARG A 11 -5.96 -2.87 19.85
C ARG A 11 -4.90 -3.88 20.29
N ILE A 12 -5.29 -4.92 21.05
CA ILE A 12 -4.38 -5.95 21.58
C ILE A 12 -4.89 -7.34 21.21
N ARG A 13 -5.07 -7.61 19.92
CA ARG A 13 -5.00 -8.99 19.43
C ARG A 13 -3.58 -9.24 18.96
N MET A 14 -2.73 -9.73 19.87
CA MET A 14 -1.62 -10.59 19.39
C MET A 14 -2.26 -11.62 18.48
N SER A 15 -1.91 -11.58 17.20
CA SER A 15 -2.48 -12.51 16.24
C SER A 15 -2.07 -13.92 16.68
N LEU A 16 -2.91 -14.93 16.44
CA LEU A 16 -2.54 -16.32 16.72
C LEU A 16 -1.17 -16.69 16.13
N ASN A 17 -0.82 -16.05 15.00
CA ASN A 17 0.48 -16.17 14.36
C ASN A 17 1.64 -15.66 15.23
N ASP A 18 1.46 -14.60 16.00
CA ASP A 18 2.47 -14.06 16.93
C ASP A 18 2.74 -15.01 18.08
N LEU A 19 1.69 -15.62 18.63
CA LEU A 19 1.79 -16.59 19.70
C LEU A 19 2.48 -17.88 19.23
N ILE A 20 2.14 -18.37 18.03
CA ILE A 20 2.80 -19.51 17.40
C ILE A 20 4.30 -19.21 17.15
N LEU A 21 4.61 -18.01 16.65
CA LEU A 21 5.99 -17.59 16.40
C LEU A 21 6.81 -17.53 17.69
N ILE A 22 6.27 -16.94 18.76
CA ILE A 22 6.95 -16.88 20.05
C ILE A 22 7.19 -18.28 20.62
N LEU A 23 6.16 -19.14 20.64
CA LEU A 23 6.27 -20.51 21.16
C LEU A 23 7.30 -21.34 20.38
N SER A 24 7.30 -21.23 19.04
CA SER A 24 8.27 -21.92 18.19
C SER A 24 9.70 -21.41 18.41
N VAL A 25 9.91 -20.09 18.51
CA VAL A 25 11.23 -19.51 18.83
C VAL A 25 11.69 -19.96 20.21
N CYS A 26 10.84 -19.93 21.23
CA CYS A 26 11.17 -20.39 22.58
C CYS A 26 11.55 -21.87 22.60
N TYR A 27 10.80 -22.72 21.89
CA TYR A 27 11.12 -24.14 21.75
C TYR A 27 12.47 -24.35 21.07
N SER A 28 12.72 -23.70 19.93
CA SER A 28 13.98 -23.86 19.20
C SER A 28 15.19 -23.33 19.95
N VAL A 29 15.04 -22.21 20.68
CA VAL A 29 16.08 -21.69 21.55
C VAL A 29 16.36 -22.66 22.71
N GLY A 30 15.30 -23.21 23.33
CA GLY A 30 15.41 -24.22 24.37
C GLY A 30 16.15 -25.48 23.90
N ASP A 31 15.81 -25.99 22.72
CA ASP A 31 16.47 -27.16 22.12
C ASP A 31 17.98 -26.90 21.85
N ILE A 32 18.32 -25.71 21.35
CA ILE A 32 19.72 -25.30 21.14
C ILE A 32 20.49 -25.23 22.47
N PHE A 33 19.87 -24.74 23.54
CA PHE A 33 20.52 -24.67 24.86
C PHE A 33 20.76 -26.06 25.44
N VAL A 34 19.82 -27.00 25.27
CA VAL A 34 19.98 -28.38 25.74
C VAL A 34 21.14 -29.08 25.02
N GLN A 35 21.32 -28.80 23.72
CA GLN A 35 22.33 -29.46 22.88
C GLN A 35 23.62 -28.63 22.70
N TRP A 36 23.80 -27.52 23.44
CA TRP A 36 24.85 -26.52 23.21
C TRP A 36 26.27 -27.10 23.14
N ASN A 37 26.59 -28.05 24.02
CA ASN A 37 27.92 -28.67 24.15
C ASN A 37 28.27 -29.61 22.98
N GLU A 38 27.28 -30.08 22.22
CA GLU A 38 27.52 -30.89 21.02
C GLU A 38 27.88 -29.99 19.84
N PHE A 39 27.18 -28.85 19.70
CA PHE A 39 27.45 -27.87 18.66
C PHE A 39 28.78 -27.13 18.84
N SER A 40 29.25 -26.93 20.08
CA SER A 40 30.52 -26.25 20.37
C SER A 40 31.76 -26.99 19.86
N LYS A 41 31.63 -28.26 19.45
CA LYS A 41 32.72 -29.04 18.85
C LYS A 41 32.94 -28.77 17.36
N CYS A 42 32.06 -27.99 16.72
CA CYS A 42 32.13 -27.68 15.31
C CYS A 42 33.18 -26.59 14.99
N TYR A 43 33.79 -26.68 13.81
CA TYR A 43 34.69 -25.64 13.29
C TYR A 43 34.02 -24.26 13.13
N LYS A 44 32.70 -24.24 12.90
CA LYS A 44 31.88 -23.02 12.87
C LYS A 44 30.75 -23.11 13.89
N PRO A 45 30.48 -22.05 14.68
CA PRO A 45 29.44 -22.04 15.70
C PRO A 45 28.07 -21.83 15.07
N ILE A 46 27.46 -22.92 14.62
CA ILE A 46 26.13 -22.93 13.97
C ILE A 46 24.99 -22.52 14.92
N GLN A 47 25.16 -22.80 16.22
CA GLN A 47 24.23 -22.42 17.28
C GLN A 47 24.10 -20.90 17.38
N LEU A 48 25.19 -20.14 17.19
CA LEU A 48 25.15 -18.69 17.18
C LEU A 48 24.41 -18.17 15.95
N TRP A 49 24.59 -18.81 14.78
CA TRP A 49 23.85 -18.45 13.58
C TRP A 49 22.34 -18.60 13.73
N LEU A 50 21.89 -19.72 14.32
CA LEU A 50 20.48 -19.97 14.59
C LEU A 50 19.90 -18.94 15.58
N VAL A 51 20.58 -18.70 16.71
CA VAL A 51 20.14 -17.73 17.72
C VAL A 51 19.98 -16.32 17.12
N VAL A 52 20.97 -15.84 16.35
CA VAL A 52 20.88 -14.53 15.69
C VAL A 52 19.75 -14.50 14.65
N SER A 53 19.50 -15.61 13.95
CA SER A 53 18.39 -15.71 12.99
C SER A 53 17.03 -15.59 13.69
N PHE A 54 16.85 -16.27 14.84
CA PHE A 54 15.62 -16.15 15.63
C PHE A 54 15.42 -14.73 16.17
N ILE A 55 16.47 -14.12 16.73
CA ILE A 55 16.41 -12.73 17.23
C ILE A 55 16.03 -11.78 16.10
N SER A 56 16.58 -11.97 14.91
CA SER A 56 16.26 -11.13 13.74
C SER A 56 14.77 -11.20 13.38
N ILE A 57 14.18 -12.40 13.34
CA ILE A 57 12.74 -12.58 13.04
C ILE A 57 11.86 -11.92 14.11
N VAL A 58 12.23 -12.02 15.38
CA VAL A 58 11.51 -11.36 16.48
C VAL A 58 11.57 -9.85 16.36
N LEU A 59 12.76 -9.28 16.11
CA LEU A 59 12.94 -7.83 15.89
C LEU A 59 12.12 -7.32 14.71
N TYR A 60 12.08 -8.11 13.64
CA TYR A 60 11.25 -7.83 12.47
C TYR A 60 9.76 -7.78 12.79
N ARG A 61 9.28 -8.79 13.53
CA ARG A 61 7.87 -8.88 13.89
C ARG A 61 7.47 -7.77 14.85
N LEU A 62 8.33 -7.45 15.81
CA LEU A 62 8.14 -6.34 16.74
C LEU A 62 8.09 -5.00 15.99
N SER A 63 8.96 -4.79 15.01
CA SER A 63 8.95 -3.58 14.18
C SER A 63 7.64 -3.44 13.40
N HIS A 64 7.15 -4.53 12.80
CA HIS A 64 5.86 -4.51 12.11
C HIS A 64 4.68 -4.24 13.05
N PHE A 65 4.67 -4.87 14.23
CA PHE A 65 3.66 -4.62 15.25
C PHE A 65 3.67 -3.16 15.71
N LEU A 66 4.86 -2.59 15.95
CA LEU A 66 5.01 -1.19 16.32
C LEU A 66 4.55 -0.24 15.20
N ALA A 67 4.80 -0.59 13.93
CA ALA A 67 4.31 0.18 12.80
C ALA A 67 2.77 0.21 12.75
N GLN A 68 2.12 -0.92 13.01
CA GLN A 68 0.66 -1.02 13.07
C GLN A 68 0.07 -0.31 14.31
N TYR A 69 0.74 -0.41 15.45
CA TYR A 69 0.31 0.27 16.67
C TYR A 69 0.36 1.80 16.53
N LEU A 70 1.35 2.31 15.79
CA LEU A 70 1.53 3.74 15.56
C LEU A 70 0.75 4.25 14.33
N SER A 71 0.16 3.37 13.51
CA SER A 71 -0.76 3.78 12.44
C SER A 71 -2.14 4.07 13.04
N ASN A 72 -2.63 5.29 12.87
CA ASN A 72 -3.94 5.72 13.37
C ASN A 72 -5.05 5.28 12.38
N ASP A 73 -6.16 4.75 12.89
CA ASP A 73 -7.30 4.09 12.18
C ASP A 73 -7.97 4.90 11.04
N ASN A 74 -7.63 6.17 10.81
CA ASN A 74 -8.25 7.01 9.76
C ASN A 74 -7.40 7.18 8.50
N ASP A 75 -6.16 6.69 8.50
CA ASP A 75 -5.27 6.73 7.33
C ASP A 75 -5.18 5.32 6.71
N ASP A 76 -6.34 4.74 6.36
CA ASP A 76 -6.47 3.42 5.71
C ASP A 76 -5.88 3.37 4.30
N PHE A 77 -5.32 4.47 3.79
CA PHE A 77 -4.69 4.50 2.47
C PHE A 77 -3.21 4.89 2.55
N ILE A 78 -2.40 3.84 2.42
CA ILE A 78 -1.06 3.85 1.83
C ILE A 78 -0.03 4.64 2.64
N ILE A 79 0.60 3.96 3.60
CA ILE A 79 2.05 3.87 3.92
C ILE A 79 2.94 5.16 3.94
N TYR A 80 2.53 6.33 3.46
CA TYR A 80 3.44 7.44 3.17
C TYR A 80 2.83 8.84 3.33
N ARG A 81 2.16 9.11 4.45
CA ARG A 81 2.16 10.50 4.94
C ARG A 81 3.56 10.77 5.50
N ARG A 82 4.37 11.48 4.70
CA ARG A 82 5.83 11.72 4.80
C ARG A 82 6.40 12.19 6.15
N ASN A 83 5.59 12.31 7.21
CA ASN A 83 6.01 12.77 8.54
C ASN A 83 5.44 11.92 9.71
N ASN A 84 4.82 10.77 9.45
CA ASN A 84 4.21 9.95 10.51
C ASN A 84 5.20 8.89 11.06
N PRO A 85 5.14 8.52 12.36
CA PRO A 85 5.98 7.50 12.97
C PRO A 85 6.12 6.15 12.20
N PRO A 86 5.07 5.57 11.56
CA PRO A 86 5.20 4.34 10.77
C PRO A 86 6.18 4.43 9.59
N TYR A 87 6.46 5.63 9.07
CA TYR A 87 7.43 5.84 8.00
C TYR A 87 8.86 5.46 8.45
N TYR A 88 9.28 5.95 9.62
CA TYR A 88 10.63 5.69 10.15
C TYR A 88 10.83 4.21 10.48
N ILE A 89 9.78 3.54 10.96
CA ILE A 89 9.83 2.09 11.22
C ILE A 89 9.97 1.34 9.90
N SER A 90 9.18 1.69 8.89
CA SER A 90 9.30 1.07 7.56
C SER A 90 10.69 1.28 6.96
N PHE A 91 11.29 2.46 7.14
CA PHE A 91 12.67 2.76 6.72
C PHE A 91 13.69 1.87 7.46
N LEU A 92 13.60 1.77 8.79
CA LEU A 92 14.47 0.92 9.60
C LEU A 92 14.40 -0.55 9.13
N VAL A 93 13.19 -1.05 8.90
CA VAL A 93 13.00 -2.44 8.47
C VAL A 93 13.59 -2.66 7.08
N LEU A 94 13.34 -1.76 6.12
CA LEU A 94 13.77 -1.88 4.73
C LEU A 94 15.29 -1.72 4.54
N PHE A 95 15.90 -0.75 5.21
CA PHE A 95 17.30 -0.38 4.96
C PHE A 95 18.30 -0.98 5.97
N ILE A 96 17.83 -1.48 7.11
CA ILE A 96 18.71 -2.00 8.16
C ILE A 96 18.42 -3.48 8.42
N LEU A 97 17.19 -3.82 8.85
CA LEU A 97 16.89 -5.20 9.24
C LEU A 97 16.89 -6.16 8.05
N PHE A 98 16.40 -5.74 6.88
CA PHE A 98 16.36 -6.57 5.68
C PHE A 98 17.70 -6.90 5.06
N PRO A 99 18.58 -5.94 4.79
CA PRO A 99 19.90 -6.25 4.28
C PRO A 99 20.69 -7.10 5.27
N PHE A 100 20.56 -6.82 6.58
CA PHE A 100 21.20 -7.63 7.61
C PHE A 100 20.74 -9.09 7.58
N PHE A 101 19.42 -9.33 7.61
CA PHE A 101 18.88 -10.69 7.61
C PHE A 101 19.21 -11.45 6.32
N PHE A 102 19.16 -10.78 5.16
CA PHE A 102 19.53 -11.37 3.88
C PHE A 102 21.00 -11.82 3.86
N ILE A 103 21.93 -10.94 4.27
CA ILE A 103 23.36 -11.25 4.35
C ILE A 103 23.61 -12.36 5.37
N TRP A 104 22.97 -12.30 6.54
CA TRP A 104 23.09 -13.32 7.58
C TRP A 104 22.59 -14.69 7.13
N ASN A 105 21.53 -14.73 6.32
CA ASN A 105 21.02 -15.96 5.74
C ASN A 105 22.01 -16.59 4.74
N ILE A 106 22.65 -15.77 3.90
CA ILE A 106 23.72 -16.23 2.99
C ILE A 106 24.92 -16.78 3.76
N ILE A 107 25.33 -16.13 4.86
CA ILE A 107 26.42 -16.63 5.71
C ILE A 107 26.05 -18.00 6.29
N GLY A 108 24.80 -18.16 6.73
CA GLY A 108 24.24 -19.42 7.22
C GLY A 108 24.32 -20.56 6.21
N THR A 109 23.91 -20.31 4.97
CA THR A 109 23.97 -21.34 3.91
C THR A 109 25.41 -21.74 3.58
N ILE A 110 26.34 -20.79 3.57
CA ILE A 110 27.77 -21.07 3.38
C ILE A 110 28.30 -21.94 4.53
N TRP A 111 27.98 -21.62 5.78
CA TRP A 111 28.42 -22.39 6.94
C TRP A 111 27.88 -23.82 6.92
N ILE A 112 26.60 -23.99 6.59
CA ILE A 112 25.98 -25.33 6.44
C ILE A 112 26.66 -26.13 5.35
N TYR A 113 26.86 -25.52 4.18
CA TYR A 113 27.53 -26.19 3.07
C TYR A 113 28.94 -26.66 3.47
N GLN A 114 29.70 -25.81 4.18
CA GLN A 114 31.03 -26.17 4.68
C GLN A 114 30.98 -27.31 5.69
N ILE A 115 30.04 -27.29 6.64
CA ILE A 115 29.93 -28.34 7.67
C ILE A 115 29.56 -29.68 7.04
N ILE A 116 28.59 -29.71 6.11
CA ILE A 116 28.19 -30.93 5.40
C ILE A 116 29.36 -31.49 4.57
N LYS A 117 30.16 -30.62 3.94
CA LYS A 117 31.25 -31.03 3.05
C LYS A 117 32.51 -31.48 3.78
N TYR A 118 32.93 -30.76 4.83
CA TYR A 118 34.23 -30.97 5.48
C TYR A 118 34.14 -31.73 6.81
N THR A 119 33.02 -31.63 7.53
CA THR A 119 32.87 -32.21 8.88
C THR A 119 31.47 -32.76 9.14
N PRO A 120 31.02 -33.81 8.43
CA PRO A 120 29.65 -34.33 8.52
C PRO A 120 29.33 -34.98 9.89
N ASN A 121 30.34 -35.41 10.64
CA ASN A 121 30.18 -36.02 11.97
C ASN A 121 29.85 -35.01 13.08
N CYS A 122 29.85 -33.71 12.76
CA CYS A 122 29.58 -32.64 13.71
C CYS A 122 28.10 -32.29 13.83
N LEU A 123 27.24 -32.78 12.93
CA LEU A 123 25.79 -32.67 13.11
C LEU A 123 25.26 -33.83 13.97
N PRO A 124 24.35 -33.56 14.93
CA PRO A 124 23.74 -34.63 15.73
C PRO A 124 23.02 -35.63 14.81
N ARG A 125 23.50 -36.88 14.81
CA ARG A 125 23.02 -37.96 13.91
C ARG A 125 21.56 -38.34 14.16
N ASN A 126 21.08 -38.18 15.39
CA ASN A 126 19.79 -38.72 15.80
C ASN A 126 18.65 -37.72 15.66
N ASN A 127 18.92 -36.44 15.37
CA ASN A 127 17.88 -35.47 15.09
C ASN A 127 18.46 -34.25 14.35
N HIS A 128 17.81 -33.89 13.23
CA HIS A 128 17.70 -32.51 12.72
C HIS A 128 18.75 -31.87 11.75
N PRO A 129 19.52 -32.57 10.89
CA PRO A 129 20.08 -31.91 9.69
C PRO A 129 18.96 -31.34 8.79
N TRP A 130 17.86 -32.07 8.68
CA TRP A 130 16.69 -31.67 7.90
C TRP A 130 16.00 -30.43 8.47
N PHE A 131 16.03 -30.24 9.80
CA PHE A 131 15.44 -29.07 10.46
C PHE A 131 16.18 -27.80 10.05
N ILE A 132 17.52 -27.85 10.01
CA ILE A 132 18.31 -26.68 9.64
C ILE A 132 18.11 -26.35 8.15
N VAL A 133 18.03 -27.37 7.29
CA VAL A 133 17.67 -27.19 5.87
C VAL A 133 16.27 -26.59 5.72
N LEU A 134 15.28 -27.12 6.44
CA LEU A 134 13.91 -26.60 6.44
C LEU A 134 13.85 -25.16 6.95
N TRP A 135 14.61 -24.82 7.99
CA TRP A 135 14.72 -23.48 8.52
C TRP A 135 15.28 -22.49 7.49
N ILE A 136 16.33 -22.89 6.76
CA ILE A 136 16.89 -22.09 5.66
C ILE A 136 15.85 -21.85 4.56
N VAL A 137 15.13 -22.91 4.15
CA VAL A 137 14.07 -22.81 3.14
C VAL A 137 12.98 -21.84 3.60
N LEU A 138 12.53 -21.93 4.86
CA LEU A 138 11.55 -21.00 5.44
C LEU A 138 12.06 -19.57 5.44
N CYS A 139 13.33 -19.33 5.78
CA CYS A 139 13.91 -17.99 5.74
C CYS A 139 13.95 -17.42 4.32
N TYR A 140 14.27 -18.23 3.30
CA TYR A 140 14.25 -17.78 1.90
C TYR A 140 12.82 -17.48 1.40
N ILE A 141 11.85 -18.34 1.73
CA ILE A 141 10.44 -18.09 1.43
C ILE A 141 10.00 -16.76 2.06
N TRP A 142 10.38 -16.53 3.31
CA TRP A 142 10.06 -15.29 4.01
C TRP A 142 10.70 -14.06 3.36
N ILE A 143 11.97 -14.15 2.94
CA ILE A 143 12.64 -13.09 2.17
C ILE A 143 11.90 -12.82 0.85
N LEU A 144 11.48 -13.85 0.11
CA LEU A 144 10.74 -13.69 -1.15
C LEU A 144 9.38 -13.03 -0.95
N LEU A 145 8.64 -13.45 0.08
CA LEU A 145 7.36 -12.82 0.45
C LEU A 145 7.57 -11.35 0.82
N TYR A 146 8.61 -11.04 1.59
CA TYR A 146 8.93 -9.67 1.97
C TYR A 146 9.29 -8.79 0.77
N LEU A 147 10.11 -9.32 -0.16
CA LEU A 147 10.42 -8.64 -1.43
C LEU A 147 9.15 -8.38 -2.25
N PHE A 148 8.25 -9.35 -2.33
CA PHE A 148 6.95 -9.17 -3.00
C PHE A 148 6.14 -8.04 -2.37
N PHE A 149 6.03 -8.00 -1.04
CA PHE A 149 5.32 -6.92 -0.33
C PHE A 149 5.98 -5.54 -0.54
N ILE A 150 7.32 -5.47 -0.55
CA ILE A 150 8.05 -4.22 -0.87
C ILE A 150 7.72 -3.77 -2.30
N ILE A 151 7.80 -4.68 -3.28
CA ILE A 151 7.52 -4.36 -4.69
C ILE A 151 6.07 -3.91 -4.84
N LEU A 152 5.12 -4.61 -4.22
CA LEU A 152 3.72 -4.22 -4.21
C LEU A 152 3.53 -2.84 -3.56
N SER A 153 4.17 -2.57 -2.43
CA SER A 153 4.11 -1.27 -1.76
C SER A 153 4.67 -0.15 -2.64
N ILE A 154 5.83 -0.36 -3.27
CA ILE A 154 6.44 0.61 -4.20
C ILE A 154 5.54 0.82 -5.41
N TYR A 155 4.94 -0.26 -5.94
CA TYR A 155 4.01 -0.18 -7.06
C TYR A 155 2.77 0.63 -6.70
N LEU A 156 2.16 0.34 -5.55
CA LEU A 156 1.00 1.09 -5.04
C LEU A 156 1.34 2.55 -4.76
N GLU A 157 2.52 2.84 -4.20
CA GLU A 157 3.00 4.19 -3.96
C GLU A 157 3.27 4.94 -5.27
N TYR A 158 3.93 4.29 -6.23
CA TYR A 158 4.18 4.86 -7.55
C TYR A 158 2.87 5.25 -8.23
N GLN A 159 1.89 4.34 -8.18
CA GLN A 159 0.55 4.61 -8.70
C GLN A 159 -0.12 5.77 -7.93
N SER A 160 -0.09 5.75 -6.60
CA SER A 160 -0.62 6.81 -5.74
C SER A 160 -0.03 8.19 -6.09
N ARG A 161 1.29 8.31 -6.23
CA ARG A 161 1.97 9.56 -6.62
C ARG A 161 1.61 10.03 -8.03
N ILE A 162 1.36 9.11 -8.97
CA ILE A 162 0.85 9.46 -10.29
C ILE A 162 -0.57 10.04 -10.17
N TYR A 163 -1.42 9.44 -9.34
CA TYR A 163 -2.78 9.91 -9.13
C TYR A 163 -2.85 11.27 -8.43
N GLU A 164 -2.00 11.53 -7.44
CA GLU A 164 -1.91 12.84 -6.78
C GLU A 164 -1.66 13.97 -7.79
N ARG A 165 -0.64 13.81 -8.64
CA ARG A 165 -0.30 14.81 -9.68
C ARG A 165 -1.42 15.00 -10.70
N THR A 166 -2.14 13.93 -10.98
CA THR A 166 -3.27 13.91 -11.91
C THR A 166 -4.42 14.74 -11.33
N ILE A 167 -4.75 14.56 -10.04
CA ILE A 167 -5.81 15.31 -9.36
C ILE A 167 -5.47 16.80 -9.20
N THR A 168 -4.22 17.14 -8.85
CA THR A 168 -3.82 18.55 -8.67
C THR A 168 -3.96 19.37 -9.96
N ASN A 169 -3.76 18.76 -11.13
CA ASN A 169 -3.95 19.45 -12.41
C ASN A 169 -5.43 19.76 -12.70
N ILE A 170 -6.37 19.03 -12.08
CA ILE A 170 -7.82 19.23 -12.26
C ILE A 170 -8.32 20.34 -11.34
N GLN A 171 -7.68 20.55 -10.19
CA GLN A 171 -8.04 21.56 -9.19
C GLN A 171 -7.81 22.97 -9.73
N THR A 172 -8.68 23.43 -10.63
CA THR A 172 -8.82 24.83 -10.99
C THR A 172 -9.39 25.60 -9.80
N ASP A 173 -9.08 26.89 -9.67
CA ASP A 173 -9.60 27.76 -8.60
C ASP A 173 -11.14 27.73 -8.49
N ASP A 174 -11.85 27.40 -9.58
CA ASP A 174 -13.31 27.22 -9.65
C ASP A 174 -13.83 25.90 -9.02
N ILE A 175 -12.98 24.89 -8.77
CA ILE A 175 -13.35 23.64 -8.06
C ILE A 175 -13.21 23.80 -6.54
N PHE A 176 -12.10 24.40 -6.10
CA PHE A 176 -12.08 25.18 -4.85
C PHE A 176 -13.13 26.30 -4.99
N SER A 177 -13.45 27.20 -4.08
CA SER A 177 -14.65 28.10 -4.21
C SER A 177 -16.03 27.40 -4.27
N ARG A 178 -16.26 26.40 -5.14
CA ARG A 178 -17.55 25.67 -5.27
C ARG A 178 -17.68 24.46 -4.36
N TRP A 179 -16.61 23.72 -4.08
CA TRP A 179 -16.67 22.45 -3.33
C TRP A 179 -15.86 22.43 -2.03
N THR A 180 -15.08 23.49 -1.76
CA THR A 180 -14.02 23.50 -0.74
C THR A 180 -14.51 23.41 0.72
N ASP A 181 -15.78 23.67 1.00
CA ASP A 181 -16.28 23.53 2.37
C ASP A 181 -16.67 22.09 2.75
N ASN A 182 -16.81 21.15 1.79
CA ASN A 182 -17.40 19.82 2.08
C ASN A 182 -16.72 18.60 1.43
N ILE A 183 -15.73 18.75 0.54
CA ILE A 183 -15.15 17.60 -0.18
C ILE A 183 -13.63 17.60 -0.11
N ASP A 184 -13.06 16.57 0.52
CA ASP A 184 -11.64 16.23 0.38
C ASP A 184 -11.50 15.34 -0.86
N LEU A 185 -11.18 15.96 -2.00
CA LEU A 185 -11.14 15.31 -3.29
C LEU A 185 -10.22 14.07 -3.31
N MET A 186 -9.14 14.09 -2.53
CA MET A 186 -8.24 12.94 -2.40
C MET A 186 -8.87 11.81 -1.59
N ARG A 187 -9.58 12.13 -0.50
CA ARG A 187 -10.26 11.13 0.33
C ARG A 187 -11.48 10.52 -0.36
N ASP A 188 -12.27 11.33 -1.06
CA ASP A 188 -13.56 10.90 -1.64
C ASP A 188 -13.43 10.33 -3.06
N TYR A 189 -12.42 10.76 -3.81
CA TYR A 189 -12.20 10.33 -5.20
C TYR A 189 -10.90 9.51 -5.37
N GLY A 190 -9.93 9.56 -4.46
CA GLY A 190 -8.61 8.94 -4.63
C GLY A 190 -8.57 7.42 -4.64
N ILE A 191 -9.65 6.73 -4.24
CA ILE A 191 -9.66 5.26 -4.06
C ILE A 191 -10.43 4.52 -5.18
N PHE A 192 -11.31 5.18 -5.93
CA PHE A 192 -12.29 4.50 -6.82
C PHE A 192 -12.22 4.83 -8.33
N ILE A 193 -11.14 5.44 -8.84
CA ILE A 193 -11.16 6.02 -10.20
C ILE A 193 -11.14 5.01 -11.36
N TYR A 194 -10.87 3.71 -11.16
CA TYR A 194 -10.47 2.87 -12.31
C TYR A 194 -11.41 1.75 -12.76
N ARG A 195 -12.70 2.02 -12.99
CA ARG A 195 -13.47 1.07 -13.82
C ARG A 195 -14.23 1.60 -15.04
N ASN A 196 -14.80 2.81 -15.07
CA ASN A 196 -15.70 3.19 -16.18
C ASN A 196 -15.65 4.68 -16.66
N GLY A 197 -14.67 5.47 -16.22
CA GLY A 197 -14.54 6.90 -16.58
C GLY A 197 -13.62 7.19 -17.78
N LEU A 198 -13.54 8.46 -18.20
CA LEU A 198 -12.57 8.95 -19.19
C LEU A 198 -11.22 9.26 -18.53
N ARG A 199 -10.12 9.15 -19.30
CA ARG A 199 -8.79 9.64 -18.88
C ARG A 199 -8.78 11.17 -18.87
N LEU A 200 -7.96 11.79 -18.02
CA LEU A 200 -7.88 13.26 -17.94
C LEU A 200 -7.58 13.95 -19.26
N LYS A 201 -6.60 13.45 -20.02
CA LYS A 201 -6.26 14.00 -21.34
C LYS A 201 -7.47 14.02 -22.29
N GLN A 202 -8.36 13.05 -22.15
CA GLN A 202 -9.58 12.96 -22.94
C GLN A 202 -10.62 14.01 -22.50
N ILE A 203 -10.71 14.28 -21.19
CA ILE A 203 -11.59 15.30 -20.61
C ILE A 203 -11.10 16.71 -20.95
N GLU A 204 -9.79 16.97 -20.88
CA GLU A 204 -9.18 18.24 -21.27
C GLU A 204 -9.50 18.62 -22.73
N ASN A 205 -9.49 17.63 -23.63
CA ASN A 205 -9.79 17.82 -25.05
C ASN A 205 -11.28 18.07 -25.36
N LEU A 206 -12.19 17.89 -24.39
CA LEU A 206 -13.60 18.18 -24.62
C LEU A 206 -13.79 19.70 -24.82
N PRO A 207 -14.76 20.12 -25.65
CA PRO A 207 -15.06 21.54 -25.82
C PRO A 207 -15.62 22.15 -24.52
N PHE A 208 -15.32 23.43 -24.29
CA PHE A 208 -15.91 24.25 -23.24
C PHE A 208 -16.06 25.69 -23.74
N TYR A 209 -16.92 26.47 -23.11
CA TYR A 209 -17.11 27.88 -23.42
C TYR A 209 -17.51 28.68 -22.18
N TYR A 210 -17.36 29.99 -22.26
CA TYR A 210 -17.80 30.94 -21.23
C TYR A 210 -19.21 31.45 -21.55
N ILE A 211 -20.07 31.51 -20.55
CA ILE A 211 -21.43 32.03 -20.71
C ILE A 211 -21.37 33.53 -20.95
N LYS A 212 -21.82 33.97 -22.13
CA LYS A 212 -21.88 35.40 -22.51
C LYS A 212 -23.24 36.03 -22.27
N ASN A 213 -24.31 35.23 -22.34
CA ASN A 213 -25.69 35.66 -22.14
C ASN A 213 -26.44 34.56 -21.40
N ILE A 214 -27.27 34.94 -20.42
CA ILE A 214 -28.11 33.99 -19.67
C ILE A 214 -29.38 33.75 -20.50
N SER A 215 -29.44 32.64 -21.23
CA SER A 215 -30.68 32.17 -21.85
C SER A 215 -31.44 31.29 -20.85
N ASN A 216 -32.62 31.74 -20.40
CA ASN A 216 -33.63 31.06 -19.57
C ASN A 216 -33.11 30.04 -18.53
N GLU A 217 -33.19 30.39 -17.24
CA GLU A 217 -33.26 29.52 -16.04
C GLU A 217 -32.60 28.13 -16.14
N SER A 218 -31.39 28.04 -16.68
CA SER A 218 -30.65 26.78 -16.72
C SER A 218 -29.79 26.68 -15.46
N LYS A 219 -29.90 25.54 -14.77
CA LYS A 219 -29.12 25.21 -13.56
C LYS A 219 -28.20 24.05 -13.85
N CYS A 220 -27.05 24.00 -13.20
CA CYS A 220 -26.21 22.81 -13.24
C CYS A 220 -26.83 21.73 -12.34
N SER A 221 -27.20 20.57 -12.89
CA SER A 221 -27.80 19.48 -12.10
C SER A 221 -26.83 18.75 -11.16
N ILE A 222 -25.53 19.09 -11.19
CA ILE A 222 -24.52 18.49 -10.31
C ILE A 222 -24.37 19.30 -9.02
N CYS A 223 -24.17 20.62 -9.12
CA CYS A 223 -24.04 21.50 -7.95
C CYS A 223 -25.37 22.18 -7.56
N LEU A 224 -26.42 22.04 -8.38
CA LEU A 224 -27.75 22.63 -8.21
C LEU A 224 -27.78 24.17 -8.23
N ASN A 225 -26.66 24.81 -8.57
CA ASN A 225 -26.55 26.27 -8.70
C ASN A 225 -26.95 26.75 -10.10
N ASP A 226 -27.46 27.98 -10.15
CA ASP A 226 -27.75 28.69 -11.40
C ASP A 226 -26.47 29.03 -12.15
N PHE A 227 -26.54 29.06 -13.48
CA PHE A 227 -25.43 29.51 -14.33
C PHE A 227 -25.26 31.03 -14.28
N GLN A 228 -24.02 31.51 -14.11
CA GLN A 228 -23.68 32.93 -14.11
C GLN A 228 -22.86 33.33 -15.35
N ILE A 229 -22.84 34.63 -15.66
CA ILE A 229 -22.02 35.20 -16.74
C ILE A 229 -20.54 34.97 -16.42
N ASP A 230 -19.74 34.72 -17.46
CA ASP A 230 -18.30 34.42 -17.37
C ASP A 230 -17.95 33.11 -16.65
N GLU A 231 -18.92 32.24 -16.39
CA GLU A 231 -18.63 30.89 -15.90
C GLU A 231 -18.26 29.93 -17.04
N CYS A 232 -17.29 29.05 -16.76
CA CYS A 232 -16.90 27.95 -17.65
C CYS A 232 -17.94 26.83 -17.63
N VAL A 233 -18.52 26.52 -18.78
CA VAL A 233 -19.46 25.40 -18.95
C VAL A 233 -19.04 24.47 -20.08
N ARG A 234 -19.53 23.24 -20.01
CA ARG A 234 -19.45 22.25 -21.09
C ARG A 234 -20.83 21.78 -21.46
N THR A 235 -21.08 21.71 -22.76
CA THR A 235 -22.26 21.07 -23.32
C THR A 235 -21.86 19.75 -23.97
N LEU A 236 -22.49 18.65 -23.53
CA LEU A 236 -22.22 17.32 -24.08
C LEU A 236 -22.90 17.18 -25.45
N LEU A 237 -22.11 17.14 -26.52
CA LEU A 237 -22.56 17.23 -27.93
C LEU A 237 -23.66 16.25 -28.35
N LEU A 238 -23.75 15.08 -27.73
CA LEU A 238 -24.71 14.03 -28.09
C LEU A 238 -26.09 14.23 -27.48
N CYS A 239 -26.18 14.91 -26.34
CA CYS A 239 -27.42 15.06 -25.58
C CYS A 239 -27.74 16.52 -25.24
N ASN A 240 -26.86 17.46 -25.59
CA ASN A 240 -26.95 18.90 -25.35
C ASN A 240 -27.19 19.31 -23.88
N HIS A 241 -26.92 18.41 -22.93
CA HIS A 241 -26.92 18.76 -21.51
C HIS A 241 -25.69 19.60 -21.18
N THR A 242 -25.92 20.69 -20.45
CA THR A 242 -24.90 21.68 -20.08
C THR A 242 -24.64 21.63 -18.58
N PHE A 243 -23.37 21.69 -18.21
CA PHE A 243 -22.89 21.63 -16.84
C PHE A 243 -21.71 22.57 -16.66
N HIS A 244 -21.43 23.00 -15.43
CA HIS A 244 -20.15 23.66 -15.13
C HIS A 244 -19.00 22.73 -15.48
N LYS A 245 -17.95 23.28 -16.09
CA LYS A 245 -16.74 22.53 -16.46
C LYS A 245 -16.17 21.79 -15.24
N SER A 246 -16.02 22.49 -14.12
CA SER A 246 -15.55 21.94 -12.84
C SER A 246 -16.40 20.77 -12.35
N CYS A 247 -17.74 20.88 -12.43
CA CYS A 247 -18.65 19.84 -11.95
C CYS A 247 -18.66 18.60 -12.84
N ILE A 248 -18.73 18.77 -14.16
CA ILE A 248 -18.79 17.62 -15.08
C ILE A 248 -17.44 16.94 -15.22
N ASP A 249 -16.31 17.68 -15.20
CA ASP A 249 -14.97 17.08 -15.28
C ASP A 249 -14.78 16.05 -14.16
N LEU A 250 -15.21 16.36 -12.93
CA LEU A 250 -15.18 15.44 -11.78
C LEU A 250 -16.03 14.18 -11.99
N TRP A 251 -17.22 14.32 -12.58
CA TRP A 251 -18.10 13.20 -12.88
C TRP A 251 -17.49 12.28 -13.95
N LEU A 252 -16.88 12.85 -14.98
CA LEU A 252 -16.33 12.11 -16.12
C LEU A 252 -15.13 11.24 -15.78
N ILE A 253 -14.41 11.58 -14.71
CA ILE A 253 -13.36 10.74 -14.14
C ILE A 253 -13.94 9.41 -13.62
N ARG A 254 -15.18 9.42 -13.13
CA ARG A 254 -15.85 8.21 -12.59
C ARG A 254 -16.67 7.47 -13.64
N SER A 255 -17.33 8.20 -14.54
CA SER A 255 -18.27 7.63 -15.51
C SER A 255 -18.23 8.37 -16.84
N ALA A 256 -17.97 7.66 -17.93
CA ALA A 256 -17.96 8.23 -19.29
C ALA A 256 -19.37 8.44 -19.89
N THR A 257 -20.35 8.79 -19.06
CA THR A 257 -21.76 8.97 -19.43
C THR A 257 -22.31 10.27 -18.87
N CYS A 258 -23.31 10.83 -19.54
CA CYS A 258 -24.01 12.02 -19.07
C CYS A 258 -24.78 11.75 -17.76
N PRO A 259 -24.66 12.60 -16.71
CA PRO A 259 -25.43 12.47 -15.47
C PRO A 259 -26.94 12.45 -15.68
N ASN A 260 -27.45 13.24 -16.64
CA ASN A 260 -28.89 13.43 -16.82
C ASN A 260 -29.54 12.31 -17.63
N CYS A 261 -28.88 11.82 -18.68
CA CYS A 261 -29.48 10.88 -19.64
C CYS A 261 -28.70 9.59 -19.84
N LYS A 262 -27.56 9.41 -19.16
CA LYS A 262 -26.67 8.25 -19.25
C LYS A 262 -26.11 7.96 -20.66
N SER A 263 -26.29 8.87 -21.62
CA SER A 263 -25.69 8.75 -22.95
C SER A 263 -24.17 8.73 -22.85
N PRO A 264 -23.47 7.84 -23.59
CA PRO A 264 -22.02 7.75 -23.57
C PRO A 264 -21.39 8.99 -24.20
N ILE A 265 -20.20 9.36 -23.75
CA ILE A 265 -19.44 10.52 -24.26
C ILE A 265 -18.44 10.11 -25.34
N ALA A 266 -18.09 8.81 -25.39
CA ALA A 266 -17.11 8.24 -26.31
C ALA A 266 -17.46 8.38 -27.80
N SER A 267 -18.74 8.60 -28.16
CA SER A 267 -19.17 8.76 -29.56
C SER A 267 -19.11 10.21 -30.08
N GLN A 268 -18.42 11.12 -29.39
CA GLN A 268 -18.23 12.51 -29.84
C GLN A 268 -17.22 12.67 -31.02
N GLY A 269 -16.91 11.61 -31.78
CA GLY A 269 -16.05 11.69 -32.97
C GLY A 269 -14.56 11.99 -32.72
N ILE A 270 -14.18 12.40 -31.51
CA ILE A 270 -12.80 12.75 -31.14
C ILE A 270 -11.94 11.52 -30.85
N PHE A 271 -12.53 10.34 -30.59
CA PHE A 271 -11.81 9.10 -30.23
C PHE A 271 -11.68 8.06 -31.35
N MET A 272 -12.00 8.39 -32.61
CA MET A 272 -11.82 7.45 -33.72
C MET A 272 -10.46 7.55 -34.44
N ASN A 273 -9.55 8.40 -33.97
CA ASN A 273 -8.16 8.43 -34.46
C ASN A 273 -7.20 8.55 -33.28
N ILE A 274 -6.71 7.41 -32.77
CA ILE A 274 -5.36 7.10 -32.25
C ILE A 274 -5.41 5.69 -31.66
#